data_AF-A0A3D2YYK2-F1
#
_entry.id   AF-A0A3D2YYK2-F1
#
_cell.length_a   1.000
_cell.length_b   1.000
_cell.length_c   1.000
_cell.angle_alpha   90.00
_cell.angle_beta   90.00
_cell.angle_gamma   90.00
#
_symmetry.space_group_name_H-M   'P 1'
#
loop_
_entity.id
_entity.type
_entity.pdbx_description
1 polymer ?
#
loop_
_entity_poly.entity_id
_entity_poly.type
_entity_poly.pdbx_seq_one_letter_code
_entity_poly.pdbx_strand_id
1 'polypeptide(L)' 'METLEDCVSRLEAGELTLEQSLEVFERGIAASRTCSGLLDQSRKRVQVLVEKVGGEFQLEFLDPEDEDALAANDND' A
#
# COMPACT_ATOMS: atom_id res chain seq x y z
N MET A 1 -13.05 10.14 -6.43
CA MET A 1 -12.46 9.34 -5.34
C MET A 1 -12.13 10.32 -4.24
N GLU A 2 -12.84 10.24 -3.11
CA GLU A 2 -12.43 11.02 -1.94
C GLU A 2 -11.15 10.40 -1.38
N THR A 3 -10.13 11.23 -1.12
CA THR A 3 -8.85 10.75 -0.61
C THR A 3 -8.89 10.70 0.91
N LEU A 4 -7.97 9.92 1.50
CA LEU A 4 -7.78 9.92 2.95
C LEU A 4 -7.54 11.33 3.49
N GLU A 5 -6.80 12.15 2.75
CA GLU A 5 -6.50 13.56 3.09
C GLU A 5 -7.78 14.41 3.16
N ASP A 6 -8.72 14.24 2.23
CA ASP A 6 -9.99 14.98 2.26
C ASP A 6 -10.85 14.58 3.46
N CYS A 7 -10.87 13.27 3.79
CA CYS A 7 -11.56 12.78 4.99
C CYS A 7 -10.97 13.39 6.27
N VAL A 8 -9.63 13.43 6.38
CA VAL A 8 -8.92 14.03 7.53
C VAL A 8 -9.21 15.52 7.64
N SER A 9 -9.05 16.27 6.54
CA SER A 9 -9.32 17.71 6.48
C SER A 9 -10.74 18.04 6.96
N ARG A 10 -11.74 17.27 6.52
CA ARG A 10 -13.14 17.46 6.92
C ARG A 10 -13.40 17.14 8.39
N LEU A 11 -12.73 16.13 8.95
CA LEU A 11 -12.83 15.80 10.37
C LEU A 11 -12.14 16.86 11.25
N GLU A 12 -11.00 17.38 10.82
CA GLU A 12 -10.24 18.42 11.53
C GLU A 12 -10.94 19.78 11.50
N ALA A 13 -11.72 20.08 10.46
CA ALA A 13 -12.50 21.31 10.37
C ALA A 13 -13.56 21.45 11.49
N GLY A 14 -14.05 20.33 12.04
CA GLY A 14 -14.97 20.33 13.18
C GLY A 14 -16.39 20.86 12.89
N GLU A 15 -16.74 21.07 11.62
CA GLU A 15 -18.06 21.60 11.19
C GLU A 15 -19.11 20.49 10.99
N LEU A 16 -18.72 19.23 11.14
CA LEU A 16 -19.57 18.07 10.90
C LEU A 16 -20.44 17.75 12.12
N THR A 17 -21.67 17.32 11.87
CA THR A 17 -22.46 16.64 12.92
C THR A 17 -21.82 15.31 13.28
N LEU A 18 -22.22 14.70 14.41
CA LEU A 18 -21.73 13.38 14.81
C LEU A 18 -21.96 12.33 13.72
N GLU A 19 -23.15 12.34 13.12
CA GLU A 19 -23.54 11.36 12.10
C GLU A 19 -22.72 11.54 10.81
N GLN A 20 -22.49 12.79 10.40
CA GLN A 20 -21.58 13.10 9.28
C GLN A 20 -20.13 12.75 9.60
N SER A 21 -19.68 12.94 10.84
CA SER A 21 -18.33 12.60 11.29
C SER A 21 -18.10 11.09 11.23
N LEU A 22 -19.11 10.29 11.61
CA LEU A 22 -19.07 8.83 11.51
C LEU A 22 -18.99 8.37 10.06
N GLU A 23 -19.79 8.96 9.15
CA GLU A 23 -19.74 8.62 7.73
C GLU A 23 -18.37 8.95 7.10
N VAL A 24 -17.83 10.13 7.40
CA VAL A 24 -16.49 10.53 6.91
C VAL A 24 -15.40 9.65 7.52
N PHE A 25 -15.51 9.27 8.78
CA PHE A 25 -14.56 8.36 9.42
C PHE A 25 -14.54 6.98 8.78
N GLU A 26 -15.72 6.37 8.53
CA GLU A 26 -15.81 5.07 7.85
C GLU A 26 -15.18 5.11 6.46
N ARG A 27 -15.45 6.18 5.71
CA ARG A 27 -14.85 6.41 4.39
C ARG A 27 -13.33 6.58 4.48
N GLY A 28 -12.84 7.32 5.47
CA GLY A 28 -11.41 7.47 5.75
C GLY A 28 -10.72 6.14 6.07
N ILE A 29 -11.36 5.27 6.87
CA ILE A 29 -10.84 3.92 7.16
C ILE A 29 -10.76 3.08 5.89
N ALA A 30 -11.79 3.12 5.04
CA ALA A 30 -11.78 2.41 3.76
C ALA A 30 -10.65 2.92 2.85
N ALA A 31 -10.49 4.23 2.71
CA ALA A 31 -9.44 4.85 1.92
C ALA A 31 -8.04 4.48 2.44
N SER A 32 -7.82 4.50 3.76
CA SER A 32 -6.56 4.10 4.39
C SER A 32 -6.21 2.64 4.08
N ARG A 33 -7.18 1.72 4.18
CA ARG A 33 -6.98 0.31 3.82
C ARG A 33 -6.59 0.13 2.36
N THR A 34 -7.22 0.87 1.46
CA THR A 34 -6.87 0.86 0.03
C THR A 34 -5.44 1.36 -0.20
N CYS A 35 -5.03 2.46 0.42
CA CYS A 35 -3.67 2.97 0.32
C CYS A 35 -2.64 1.96 0.83
N SER A 36 -2.88 1.35 1.99
CA SER A 36 -2.00 0.31 2.54
C SER A 36 -1.89 -0.90 1.61
N GLY A 37 -3.00 -1.36 1.02
CA GLY A 37 -2.98 -2.46 0.05
C GLY A 37 -2.22 -2.11 -1.23
N LEU A 38 -2.31 -0.87 -1.71
CA LEU A 38 -1.55 -0.42 -2.87
C LEU A 38 -0.04 -0.33 -2.58
N LEU A 39 0.33 0.13 -1.37
CA LEU A 39 1.73 0.15 -0.92
C LEU A 39 2.30 -1.26 -0.80
N ASP A 40 1.52 -2.20 -0.25
CA ASP A 40 1.90 -3.61 -0.16
C ASP A 40 2.12 -4.24 -1.54
N GLN A 41 1.19 -4.01 -2.48
CA GLN A 41 1.35 -4.47 -3.85
C GLN A 41 2.54 -3.81 -4.56
N SER A 42 2.80 -2.54 -4.28
CA SER A 42 3.94 -1.83 -4.88
C SER A 42 5.24 -2.41 -4.36
N ARG A 43 5.38 -2.60 -3.04
CA ARG A 43 6.52 -3.25 -2.37
C ARG A 43 6.85 -4.61 -2.99
N LYS A 44 5.83 -5.46 -3.16
CA LYS A 44 5.93 -6.75 -3.88
C LYS A 44 6.48 -6.67 -5.28
N ARG A 45 6.26 -5.55 -5.97
CA ARG A 45 6.64 -5.36 -7.38
C ARG A 45 7.97 -4.67 -7.55
N VAL A 46 8.51 -4.03 -6.51
CA VAL A 46 9.79 -3.32 -6.63
C VAL A 46 10.92 -4.33 -6.51
N GLN A 47 11.65 -4.49 -7.62
CA GLN A 47 12.91 -5.23 -7.66
C GLN A 47 14.07 -4.24 -7.61
N VAL A 48 15.09 -4.55 -6.82
CA VAL A 48 16.34 -3.81 -6.70
C VAL A 48 17.44 -4.51 -7.47
N LEU A 49 18.30 -3.74 -8.12
CA LEU A 49 19.47 -4.27 -8.81
C LEU A 49 20.61 -4.46 -7.78
N VAL A 50 21.02 -5.70 -7.57
CA VAL A 50 22.06 -6.11 -6.61
C VAL A 50 23.28 -6.62 -7.38
N GLU A 51 24.47 -6.16 -7.00
CA GLU A 51 25.74 -6.67 -7.54
C GLU A 51 26.18 -7.90 -6.73
N LYS A 52 26.37 -9.04 -7.41
CA LYS A 52 26.87 -10.28 -6.82
C LYS A 52 28.39 -10.32 -6.83
N VAL A 53 28.94 -11.17 -5.96
CA VAL A 53 30.37 -11.43 -5.87
C VAL A 53 30.86 -11.97 -7.23
N GLY A 54 31.55 -11.12 -7.99
CA GLY A 54 31.96 -11.42 -9.38
C GLY A 54 31.63 -10.31 -10.38
N GLY A 55 30.88 -9.27 -9.99
CA GLY A 55 30.54 -8.13 -10.85
C GLY A 55 29.30 -8.33 -11.73
N GLU A 56 28.55 -9.42 -11.50
CA GLU A 56 27.26 -9.66 -12.15
C GLU A 56 26.14 -8.93 -11.40
N PHE A 57 25.21 -8.32 -12.13
CA PHE A 57 24.04 -7.67 -11.54
C PHE A 57 22.81 -8.56 -11.68
N GLN A 58 22.03 -8.69 -10.60
CA GLN A 58 20.76 -9.42 -10.58
C GLN A 58 19.67 -8.56 -9.96
N LEU A 59 18.44 -8.70 -10.45
CA LEU A 59 17.26 -8.12 -9.81
C LEU A 59 16.79 -9.03 -8.67
N GLU A 60 16.66 -8.47 -7.48
CA GLU A 60 16.16 -9.14 -6.27
C GLU A 60 14.97 -8.34 -5.70
N PHE A 61 14.05 -9.00 -5.02
CA PHE A 61 12.93 -8.30 -4.37
C PHE A 61 13.41 -7.52 -3.15
N LEU A 62 12.77 -6.39 -2.86
CA LEU A 62 13.08 -5.57 -1.69
C LEU A 62 12.79 -6.28 -0.37
N ASP A 63 11.72 -7.05 -0.31
CA ASP A 63 11.37 -7.92 0.81
C ASP A 63 11.46 -9.39 0.34
N PRO A 64 12.28 -10.23 0.99
CA PRO A 64 12.52 -11.60 0.54
C PRO A 64 11.28 -12.51 0.66
N GLU A 65 10.32 -12.17 1.52
CA GLU A 65 9.04 -12.89 1.62
C GLU A 65 8.17 -12.74 0.35
N ASP A 66 8.42 -11.69 -0.44
CA ASP A 66 7.70 -11.45 -1.70
C ASP A 66 8.19 -12.35 -2.85
N GLU A 67 9.42 -12.92 -2.73
CA GLU A 67 9.99 -13.88 -3.67
C GLU A 67 9.22 -15.22 -3.63
N ASP A 68 8.95 -15.72 -2.42
CA ASP A 68 8.21 -16.97 -2.19
C ASP A 68 6.73 -16.87 -2.62
N ALA A 69 6.12 -15.69 -2.49
CA ALA A 69 4.71 -15.45 -2.83
C ALA A 69 4.43 -15.47 -4.35
N LEU A 70 5.42 -15.14 -5.18
CA LEU A 70 5.32 -15.18 -6.64
C LEU A 70 5.65 -16.56 -7.23
N ALA A 71 6.60 -17.28 -6.61
CA ALA A 71 6.97 -18.63 -7.04
C ALA A 71 5.83 -19.67 -6.90
N ALA A 72 4.86 -19.42 -6.01
CA ALA A 72 3.73 -20.31 -5.80
C ALA A 72 2.63 -20.24 -6.89
N ASN A 73 2.70 -19.27 -7.81
CA ASN A 73 1.64 -19.00 -8.79
C ASN A 73 1.94 -19.51 -10.21
N ASP A 74 3.09 -20.15 -10.43
CA ASP A 74 3.55 -20.68 -11.74
C ASP A 74 3.33 -22.19 -11.91
N ASN A 75 2.40 -22.81 -11.16
CA ASN A 75 2.09 -24.23 -11.26
C ASN A 75 0.62 -24.51 -11.62
N ASP A 76 0.18 -23.97 -12.76
CA ASP A 76 -0.97 -24.45 -13.54
C ASP A 76 -0.57 -24.67 -15.01
#